data_AF-A0A7C3ZYB0-F1
#
_entry.id   AF-A0A7C3ZYB0-F1
#
_cell.length_a   1.000
_cell.length_b   1.000
_cell.length_c   1.000
_cell.angle_alpha   90.00
_cell.angle_beta   90.00
_cell.angle_gamma   90.00
#
_symmetry.space_group_name_H-M   'P 1'
#
loop_
_entity.id
_entity.type
_entity.pdbx_description
1 polymer ?
#
loop_
_entity_poly.entity_id
_entity_poly.type
_entity_poly.pdbx_seq_one_letter_code
_entity_poly.pdbx_strand_id
1 'polypeptide(L)'
;MKEKRRNHVSIGPDEFTSITDRLRRDFKDYLSSYGVKFPNEGTQKYLWLVYLKKFQKKLVHKDEVSAFVEENIPNAGRDQQVRHLAADGWYVLNKGDKLPDIDEKVKPGWHMLVTTESPKPNFLHKQLKRVGRVAAKDFESLKAAYDFRCVNCGSQEGKPHRYEKSKVTILHQGHMNPDKALTLTNMVPQCETCNAFYKDEYVFDESGRVKAIANTGPVLRAAEHVKAEVLNELSQRQEG
;
A
#
# COMPACT_ATOMS: atom_id res chain seq x y z
N MET A 1 34.02 12.37 15.38
CA MET A 1 32.56 12.60 15.47
C MET A 1 32.19 13.75 14.56
N LYS A 2 31.42 13.52 13.49
CA LYS A 2 30.94 14.61 12.62
C LYS A 2 29.71 15.23 13.29
N GLU A 3 29.88 16.45 13.77
CA GLU A 3 28.82 17.34 14.22
C GLU A 3 27.97 17.71 13.00
N LYS A 4 26.97 16.88 12.68
CA LYS A 4 25.99 17.21 11.64
C LYS A 4 25.15 18.37 12.16
N ARG A 5 25.34 19.55 11.56
CA ARG A 5 24.57 20.77 11.80
C ARG A 5 23.07 20.43 11.90
N ARG A 6 22.50 20.68 13.08
CA ARG A 6 21.07 20.56 13.38
C ARG A 6 20.37 21.79 12.81
N ASN A 7 20.11 21.76 11.51
CA ASN A 7 19.32 22.79 10.87
C ASN A 7 17.94 22.21 10.62
N HIS A 8 17.06 22.30 11.60
CA HIS A 8 15.62 22.20 11.37
C HIS A 8 14.99 23.52 11.84
N VAL A 9 13.92 23.92 11.17
CA VAL A 9 13.16 25.11 11.60
C VAL A 9 12.25 24.68 12.75
N SER A 10 12.40 25.31 13.91
CA SER A 10 11.48 25.12 15.04
C SER A 10 10.08 25.63 14.67
N ILE A 11 9.06 25.12 15.38
CA ILE A 11 7.67 25.54 15.19
C ILE A 11 7.24 26.18 16.50
N GLY A 12 6.89 27.47 16.47
CA GLY A 12 6.42 28.18 17.65
C GLY A 12 5.04 27.66 18.11
N PRO A 13 4.65 27.86 19.38
CA PRO A 13 3.38 27.35 19.92
C PRO A 13 2.14 27.77 19.12
N ASP A 14 2.07 29.03 18.71
CA ASP A 14 0.93 29.57 17.94
C ASP A 14 0.87 28.97 16.53
N GLU A 15 2.03 28.84 15.88
CA GLU A 15 2.14 28.22 14.56
C GLU A 15 1.79 26.73 14.63
N PHE A 16 2.25 26.03 15.68
CA PHE A 16 1.93 24.64 15.92
C PHE A 16 0.42 24.46 16.06
N THR A 17 -0.23 25.29 16.88
CA THR A 17 -1.68 25.25 17.09
C THR A 17 -2.42 25.48 15.76
N SER A 18 -2.04 26.52 15.01
CA SER A 18 -2.62 26.84 13.69
C SER A 18 -2.50 25.68 12.69
N ILE A 19 -1.32 25.05 12.62
CA ILE A 19 -1.08 23.88 11.76
C ILE A 19 -1.96 22.71 12.17
N THR A 20 -2.02 22.41 13.47
CA THR A 20 -2.79 21.26 13.97
C THR A 20 -4.29 21.44 13.78
N ASP A 21 -4.82 22.64 13.99
CA ASP A 21 -6.23 22.95 13.73
C ASP A 21 -6.57 22.83 12.25
N ARG A 22 -5.67 23.27 11.37
CA ARG A 22 -5.84 23.05 9.93
C ARG A 22 -5.80 21.57 9.57
N LEU A 23 -4.89 20.77 10.14
CA LEU A 23 -4.85 19.33 9.92
C LEU A 23 -6.14 18.63 10.37
N ARG A 24 -6.69 19.00 11.53
CA ARG A 24 -7.95 18.46 12.05
C ARG A 24 -9.12 18.79 11.12
N ARG A 25 -9.22 20.03 10.64
CA ARG A 25 -10.24 20.45 9.66
C ARG A 25 -10.10 19.69 8.35
N ASP A 26 -8.92 19.74 7.72
CA ASP A 26 -8.66 19.06 6.45
C ASP A 26 -8.96 17.55 6.55
N PHE A 27 -8.60 16.93 7.68
CA PHE A 27 -8.90 15.52 7.94
C PHE A 27 -10.41 15.24 7.97
N LYS A 28 -11.15 16.04 8.76
CA LYS A 28 -12.60 15.90 8.90
C LYS A 28 -13.29 16.08 7.55
N ASP A 29 -12.93 17.13 6.82
CA ASP A 29 -13.63 17.57 5.62
C ASP A 29 -13.30 16.70 4.40
N TYR A 30 -12.06 16.22 4.28
CA TYR A 30 -11.59 15.58 3.04
C TYR A 30 -11.12 14.13 3.17
N LEU A 31 -10.67 13.68 4.35
CA LEU A 31 -9.93 12.41 4.46
C LEU A 31 -10.65 11.33 5.25
N SER A 32 -11.48 11.71 6.23
CA SER A 32 -12.13 10.80 7.17
C SER A 32 -13.03 9.77 6.47
N SER A 33 -13.78 10.19 5.45
CA SER A 33 -14.67 9.34 4.65
C SER A 33 -13.94 8.27 3.83
N TYR A 34 -12.65 8.46 3.56
CA TYR A 34 -11.82 7.52 2.81
C TYR A 34 -11.03 6.57 3.72
N GLY A 35 -11.28 6.59 5.04
CA GLY A 35 -10.62 5.69 5.99
C GLY A 35 -9.14 6.02 6.25
N VAL A 36 -8.70 7.24 5.94
CA VAL A 36 -7.37 7.74 6.36
C VAL A 36 -7.29 7.73 7.88
N LYS A 37 -6.13 7.37 8.43
CA LYS A 37 -5.93 7.35 9.89
C LYS A 37 -5.24 8.63 10.35
N PHE A 38 -5.92 9.39 11.21
CA PHE A 38 -5.31 10.53 11.87
C PHE A 38 -4.39 10.04 13.01
N PRO A 39 -3.13 10.46 13.09
CA PRO A 39 -2.24 10.06 14.18
C PRO A 39 -2.67 10.61 15.54
N ASN A 40 -2.51 9.82 16.61
CA ASN A 40 -2.79 10.28 17.97
C ASN A 40 -1.86 11.42 18.37
N GLU A 41 -2.41 12.42 19.04
CA GLU A 41 -1.65 13.59 19.52
C GLU A 41 -0.52 13.16 20.48
N GLY A 42 0.59 13.89 20.43
CA GLY A 42 1.79 13.58 21.23
C GLY A 42 2.60 12.38 20.75
N THR A 43 2.18 11.67 19.68
CA THR A 43 3.00 10.61 19.09
C THR A 43 4.04 11.16 18.09
N GLN A 44 5.13 10.42 17.86
CA GLN A 44 6.11 10.78 16.83
C GLN A 44 5.44 10.95 15.46
N LYS A 45 4.52 10.05 15.09
CA LYS A 45 3.78 10.10 13.82
C LYS A 45 2.94 11.37 13.66
N TYR A 46 2.34 11.86 14.75
CA TYR A 46 1.65 13.15 14.76
C TYR A 46 2.59 14.30 14.47
N LEU A 47 3.75 14.33 15.14
CA LEU A 47 4.78 15.35 14.92
C LEU A 47 5.36 15.29 13.49
N TRP A 48 5.52 14.11 12.90
CA TRP A 48 5.91 13.98 11.49
C TRP A 48 4.93 14.71 10.57
N LEU A 49 3.63 14.49 10.81
CA LEU A 49 2.57 15.10 10.00
C LEU A 49 2.52 16.62 10.17
N VAL A 50 2.64 17.12 11.41
CA VAL A 50 2.72 18.56 11.70
C VAL A 50 3.90 19.19 10.97
N TYR A 51 5.08 18.59 11.07
CA TYR A 51 6.28 19.09 10.42
C TYR A 51 6.15 19.12 8.89
N LEU A 52 5.67 18.02 8.30
CA LEU A 52 5.42 17.96 6.86
C LEU A 52 4.34 18.95 6.40
N LYS A 53 3.36 19.28 7.24
CA LYS A 53 2.34 20.29 6.93
C LYS A 53 2.92 21.71 6.89
N LYS A 54 3.84 22.04 7.79
CA LYS A 54 4.59 23.30 7.73
C LYS A 54 5.32 23.46 6.38
N PHE A 55 5.88 22.37 5.89
CA PHE A 55 6.62 22.31 4.63
C PHE A 55 5.82 21.67 3.49
N GLN A 56 4.50 21.85 3.48
CA GLN A 56 3.66 21.26 2.44
C GLN A 56 4.15 21.66 1.04
N LYS A 57 4.17 20.70 0.12
CA LYS A 57 4.73 20.79 -1.25
C LYS A 57 6.24 21.05 -1.31
N LYS A 58 6.98 20.93 -0.20
CA LYS A 58 8.44 21.00 -0.17
C LYS A 58 9.03 19.66 0.27
N LEU A 59 10.20 19.34 -0.28
CA LEU A 59 10.96 18.18 0.14
C LEU A 59 11.60 18.45 1.51
N VAL A 60 11.45 17.50 2.41
CA VAL A 60 12.01 17.52 3.76
C VAL A 60 12.84 16.27 3.96
N HIS A 61 14.06 16.41 4.50
CA HIS A 61 14.91 15.27 4.82
C HIS A 61 14.52 14.67 6.17
N LYS A 62 14.61 13.35 6.31
CA LYS A 62 14.26 12.62 7.54
C LYS A 62 15.03 13.13 8.77
N ASP A 63 16.27 13.58 8.60
CA ASP A 63 17.09 14.09 9.69
C ASP A 63 16.50 15.40 10.27
N GLU A 64 15.83 16.23 9.46
CA GLU A 64 15.14 17.45 9.91
C GLU A 64 13.88 17.10 10.72
N VAL A 65 13.13 16.10 10.26
CA VAL A 65 11.97 15.57 10.99
C VAL A 65 12.40 14.96 12.32
N SER A 66 13.49 14.19 12.34
CA SER A 66 14.05 13.60 13.57
C SER A 66 14.41 14.68 14.58
N ALA A 67 15.07 15.76 14.14
CA ALA A 67 15.46 16.85 15.01
C ALA A 67 14.24 17.58 15.62
N PHE A 68 13.20 17.83 14.82
CA PHE A 68 11.94 18.39 15.32
C PHE A 68 11.24 17.47 16.34
N VAL A 69 11.22 16.15 16.08
CA VAL A 69 10.61 15.18 17.01
C VAL A 69 11.38 15.13 18.33
N GLU A 70 12.72 15.16 18.31
CA GLU A 70 13.56 15.15 19.51
C GLU A 70 13.33 16.37 20.42
N GLU A 71 13.01 17.53 19.84
CA GLU A 71 12.67 18.74 20.62
C GLU A 71 11.35 18.61 21.40
N ASN A 72 10.39 17.85 20.86
CA ASN A 72 9.06 17.71 21.44
C ASN A 72 8.90 16.44 22.27
N ILE A 73 9.70 15.40 21.98
CA ILE A 73 9.72 14.12 22.68
C ILE A 73 11.19 13.77 22.96
N PRO A 74 11.73 14.11 24.15
CA PRO A 74 13.08 13.76 24.53
C PRO A 74 13.33 12.25 24.40
N ASN A 75 14.49 11.86 23.86
CA ASN A 75 14.89 10.46 23.62
C ASN A 75 14.05 9.71 22.57
N ALA A 76 13.31 10.40 21.70
CA ALA A 76 12.68 9.76 20.55
C ALA A 76 13.74 9.08 19.66
N GLY A 77 13.43 7.86 19.19
CA GLY A 77 14.31 7.13 18.28
C GLY A 77 14.54 7.88 16.96
N ARG A 78 15.76 7.85 16.43
CA ARG A 78 16.17 8.62 15.23
C ARG A 78 15.74 8.04 13.89
N ASP A 79 15.32 6.78 13.86
CA ASP A 79 14.83 6.13 12.64
C ASP A 79 13.37 6.50 12.39
N GLN A 80 13.12 7.74 11.99
CA GLN A 80 11.76 8.21 11.72
C GLN A 80 11.21 7.51 10.48
N GLN A 81 10.12 6.77 10.66
CA GLN A 81 9.49 5.98 9.60
C GLN A 81 8.34 6.75 8.96
N VAL A 82 8.65 7.97 8.47
CA VAL A 82 7.69 8.90 7.83
C VAL A 82 6.84 8.23 6.74
N ARG A 83 7.41 7.24 6.05
CA ARG A 83 6.69 6.37 5.08
C ARG A 83 5.41 5.74 5.62
N HIS A 84 5.27 5.58 6.93
CA HIS A 84 4.06 5.03 7.56
C HIS A 84 2.86 5.98 7.47
N LEU A 85 3.07 7.30 7.33
CA LEU A 85 1.97 8.23 7.05
C LEU A 85 1.30 7.91 5.71
N ALA A 86 2.10 7.51 4.70
CA ALA A 86 1.56 7.10 3.41
C ALA A 86 0.77 5.79 3.49
N ALA A 87 1.16 4.87 4.37
CA ALA A 87 0.41 3.64 4.62
C ALA A 87 -0.93 3.91 5.34
N ASP A 88 -0.97 4.94 6.19
CA ASP A 88 -2.19 5.43 6.85
C ASP A 88 -3.10 6.27 5.94
N GLY A 89 -2.68 6.51 4.69
CA GLY A 89 -3.48 7.16 3.65
C GLY A 89 -3.18 8.62 3.39
N TRP A 90 -2.29 9.26 4.16
CA TRP A 90 -1.85 10.63 3.87
C TRP A 90 -1.08 10.71 2.55
N TYR A 91 -1.26 11.79 1.77
CA TYR A 91 -0.60 11.96 0.48
C TYR A 91 0.88 12.40 0.64
N VAL A 92 1.67 11.50 1.20
CA VAL A 92 3.11 11.64 1.40
C VAL A 92 3.86 10.85 0.32
N LEU A 93 4.73 11.56 -0.40
CA LEU A 93 5.70 10.96 -1.32
C LEU A 93 6.95 10.54 -0.56
N ASN A 94 7.47 9.37 -0.92
CA ASN A 94 8.67 8.77 -0.34
C ASN A 94 9.62 8.34 -1.47
N LYS A 95 10.81 7.85 -1.11
CA LYS A 95 11.81 7.30 -2.05
C LYS A 95 11.17 6.57 -3.24
N GLY A 96 11.46 7.05 -4.45
CA GLY A 96 11.03 6.43 -5.70
C GLY A 96 9.67 6.88 -6.23
N ASP A 97 8.85 7.57 -5.42
CA ASP A 97 7.65 8.25 -5.90
C ASP A 97 8.05 9.40 -6.85
N LYS A 98 7.29 9.58 -7.94
CA LYS A 98 7.49 10.69 -8.88
C LYS A 98 7.03 12.01 -8.26
N LEU A 99 7.85 13.05 -8.39
CA LEU A 99 7.50 14.39 -7.92
C LEU A 99 6.45 15.02 -8.85
N PRO A 100 5.53 15.85 -8.32
CA PRO A 100 4.60 16.61 -9.14
C PRO A 100 5.38 17.56 -10.06
N ASP A 101 4.89 17.72 -11.28
CA ASP A 101 5.32 18.77 -12.21
C ASP A 101 6.78 18.71 -12.72
N ILE A 102 7.57 17.74 -12.26
CA ILE A 102 8.94 17.49 -12.72
C ILE A 102 9.18 15.99 -12.97
N ASP A 103 10.04 15.66 -13.92
CA ASP A 103 10.40 14.27 -14.22
C ASP A 103 11.53 13.75 -13.30
N GLU A 104 11.38 14.01 -12.01
CA GLU A 104 12.28 13.53 -10.97
C GLU A 104 11.56 12.63 -9.96
N LYS A 105 12.33 11.79 -9.27
CA LYS A 105 11.83 10.94 -8.18
C LYS A 105 12.35 11.45 -6.85
N VAL A 106 11.56 11.23 -5.80
CA VAL A 106 11.98 11.50 -4.42
C VAL A 106 13.23 10.66 -4.10
N LYS A 107 14.28 11.33 -3.64
CA LYS A 107 15.56 10.72 -3.26
C LYS A 107 15.45 9.96 -1.93
N PRO A 108 16.33 8.98 -1.64
CA PRO A 108 16.36 8.30 -0.35
C PRO A 108 16.48 9.27 0.82
N GLY A 109 15.69 9.07 1.88
CA GLY A 109 15.68 9.93 3.07
C GLY A 109 14.87 11.22 2.93
N TRP A 110 14.33 11.51 1.75
CA TRP A 110 13.47 12.67 1.51
C TRP A 110 11.99 12.29 1.46
N HIS A 111 11.15 13.22 1.91
CA HIS A 111 9.70 13.07 2.00
C HIS A 111 9.01 14.38 1.60
N MET A 112 7.79 14.29 1.07
CA MET A 112 6.97 15.48 0.78
C MET A 112 5.50 15.18 1.02
N LEU A 113 4.82 16.05 1.78
CA LEU A 113 3.35 16.07 1.84
C LEU A 113 2.83 16.91 0.68
N VAL A 114 2.09 16.27 -0.24
CA VAL A 114 1.54 16.92 -1.44
C VAL A 114 0.33 17.77 -1.07
N THR A 115 -0.65 17.13 -0.45
CA THR A 115 -1.92 17.75 -0.03
C THR A 115 -2.51 17.03 1.17
N THR A 116 -3.41 17.72 1.86
CA THR A 116 -4.27 17.22 2.93
C THR A 116 -5.74 17.18 2.50
N GLU A 117 -6.04 17.54 1.25
CA GLU A 117 -7.39 17.58 0.67
C GLU A 117 -7.73 16.30 -0.11
N SER A 118 -6.79 15.35 -0.21
CA SER A 118 -6.99 14.07 -0.86
C SER A 118 -6.07 12.99 -0.27
N PRO A 119 -6.52 11.73 -0.11
CA PRO A 119 -5.66 10.63 0.29
C PRO A 119 -4.59 10.33 -0.77
N LYS A 120 -3.55 9.57 -0.41
CA LYS A 120 -2.58 9.06 -1.39
C LYS A 120 -3.33 8.27 -2.48
N PRO A 121 -3.08 8.48 -3.78
CA PRO A 121 -3.88 7.87 -4.85
C PRO A 121 -3.98 6.34 -4.77
N ASN A 122 -2.87 5.66 -4.48
CA ASN A 122 -2.87 4.20 -4.31
C ASN A 122 -3.66 3.73 -3.08
N PHE A 123 -3.73 4.54 -2.03
CA PHE A 123 -4.56 4.25 -0.85
C PHE A 123 -6.03 4.44 -1.20
N LEU A 124 -6.38 5.58 -1.82
CA LEU A 124 -7.74 5.87 -2.27
C LEU A 124 -8.26 4.77 -3.21
N HIS A 125 -7.47 4.39 -4.22
CA HIS A 125 -7.83 3.32 -5.15
C HIS A 125 -8.11 1.99 -4.43
N LYS A 126 -7.29 1.62 -3.44
CA LYS A 126 -7.53 0.40 -2.63
C LYS A 126 -8.81 0.48 -1.81
N GLN A 127 -9.10 1.63 -1.19
CA GLN A 127 -10.32 1.81 -0.40
C GLN A 127 -11.56 1.77 -1.30
N LEU A 128 -11.54 2.46 -2.42
CA LEU A 128 -12.62 2.44 -3.41
C LEU A 128 -12.84 1.02 -3.96
N LYS A 129 -11.77 0.30 -4.31
CA LYS A 129 -11.85 -1.11 -4.72
C LYS A 129 -12.48 -1.99 -3.65
N ARG A 130 -12.09 -1.82 -2.37
CA ARG A 130 -12.65 -2.58 -1.25
C ARG A 130 -14.14 -2.29 -1.08
N VAL A 131 -14.54 -1.02 -1.07
CA VAL A 131 -15.95 -0.61 -0.97
C VAL A 131 -16.74 -1.14 -2.16
N GLY A 132 -16.21 -0.99 -3.38
CA GLY A 132 -16.81 -1.51 -4.61
C GLY A 132 -16.99 -3.03 -4.57
N ARG A 133 -16.00 -3.77 -4.06
CA ARG A 133 -16.10 -5.22 -3.87
C ARG A 133 -17.18 -5.61 -2.86
N VAL A 134 -17.29 -4.89 -1.73
CA VAL A 134 -18.32 -5.14 -0.72
C VAL A 134 -19.72 -4.82 -1.26
N ALA A 135 -19.83 -3.80 -2.11
CA ALA A 135 -21.09 -3.39 -2.74
C ALA A 135 -21.45 -4.21 -4.00
N ALA A 136 -20.52 -5.01 -4.53
CA ALA A 136 -20.75 -5.81 -5.73
C ALA A 136 -21.85 -6.84 -5.49
N LYS A 137 -22.79 -6.92 -6.45
CA LYS A 137 -23.95 -7.83 -6.40
C LYS A 137 -23.82 -8.97 -7.40
N ASP A 138 -22.90 -8.85 -8.35
CA ASP A 138 -22.65 -9.78 -9.44
C ASP A 138 -21.21 -9.65 -9.94
N PHE A 139 -20.84 -10.47 -10.92
CA PHE A 139 -19.48 -10.47 -11.47
C PHE A 139 -19.14 -9.19 -12.26
N GLU A 140 -20.11 -8.56 -12.91
CA GLU A 140 -19.88 -7.32 -13.66
C GLU A 140 -19.53 -6.15 -12.72
N SER A 141 -20.31 -5.96 -11.65
CA SER A 141 -20.01 -4.97 -10.60
C SER A 141 -18.69 -5.29 -9.88
N LEU A 142 -18.34 -6.57 -9.75
CA LEU A 142 -17.02 -6.98 -9.25
C LEU A 142 -15.89 -6.59 -10.21
N LYS A 143 -16.04 -6.80 -11.52
CA LYS A 143 -15.07 -6.37 -12.52
C LYS A 143 -14.87 -4.86 -12.49
N ALA A 144 -15.96 -4.09 -12.36
CA ALA A 144 -15.89 -2.64 -12.23
C ALA A 144 -15.07 -2.19 -11.01
N ALA A 145 -15.20 -2.87 -9.86
CA ALA A 145 -14.38 -2.59 -8.68
C ALA A 145 -12.87 -2.84 -8.89
N TYR A 146 -12.49 -3.60 -9.91
CA TYR A 146 -11.12 -3.91 -10.29
C TYR A 146 -10.70 -3.17 -11.58
N ASP A 147 -11.41 -2.11 -11.98
CA ASP A 147 -11.21 -1.36 -13.23
C ASP A 147 -11.20 -2.25 -14.48
N PHE A 148 -11.98 -3.34 -14.47
CA PHE A 148 -12.02 -4.36 -15.51
C PHE A 148 -10.64 -4.94 -15.80
N ARG A 149 -9.82 -5.16 -14.76
CA ARG A 149 -8.48 -5.75 -14.89
C ARG A 149 -8.40 -7.12 -14.23
N CYS A 150 -7.61 -7.99 -14.86
CA CYS A 150 -7.16 -9.24 -14.27
C CYS A 150 -6.36 -8.93 -12.99
N VAL A 151 -6.73 -9.58 -11.90
CA VAL A 151 -6.12 -9.33 -10.59
C VAL A 151 -4.64 -9.71 -10.55
N ASN A 152 -4.19 -10.71 -11.33
CA ASN A 152 -2.81 -11.18 -11.26
C ASN A 152 -1.87 -10.45 -12.24
N CYS A 153 -2.28 -10.23 -13.49
CA CYS A 153 -1.40 -9.63 -14.52
C CYS A 153 -1.71 -8.17 -14.84
N GLY A 154 -2.89 -7.67 -14.45
CA GLY A 154 -3.34 -6.30 -14.73
C GLY A 154 -3.82 -6.05 -16.17
N SER A 155 -3.90 -7.09 -17.01
CA SER A 155 -4.52 -7.03 -18.35
C SER A 155 -5.96 -6.55 -18.23
N GLN A 156 -6.38 -5.64 -19.11
CA GLN A 156 -7.71 -5.00 -19.05
C GLN A 156 -8.65 -5.65 -20.06
N GLU A 157 -9.88 -5.98 -19.64
CA GLU A 157 -10.91 -6.60 -20.49
C GLU A 157 -11.14 -5.80 -21.78
N GLY A 158 -11.29 -6.52 -22.90
CA GLY A 158 -11.46 -5.93 -24.23
C GLY A 158 -10.19 -5.30 -24.84
N LYS A 159 -9.08 -5.25 -24.11
CA LYS A 159 -7.78 -4.77 -24.63
C LYS A 159 -6.80 -5.93 -24.91
N PRO A 160 -5.78 -5.72 -25.76
CA PRO A 160 -4.71 -6.70 -25.94
C PRO A 160 -4.10 -7.15 -24.61
N HIS A 161 -3.94 -8.45 -24.43
CA HIS A 161 -3.39 -9.03 -23.21
C HIS A 161 -1.96 -8.51 -22.97
N ARG A 162 -1.60 -8.29 -21.70
CA ARG A 162 -0.36 -7.59 -21.34
C ARG A 162 0.89 -8.28 -21.88
N TYR A 163 0.96 -9.60 -21.77
CA TYR A 163 2.11 -10.42 -22.19
C TYR A 163 1.91 -11.03 -23.58
N GLU A 164 0.72 -11.54 -23.86
CA GLU A 164 0.34 -12.14 -25.14
C GLU A 164 -0.41 -11.13 -26.01
N LYS A 165 0.31 -10.21 -26.65
CA LYS A 165 -0.29 -9.06 -27.38
C LYS A 165 -1.25 -9.45 -28.50
N SER A 166 -1.16 -10.67 -29.02
CA SER A 166 -2.05 -11.21 -30.07
C SER A 166 -3.44 -11.61 -29.55
N LYS A 167 -3.65 -11.69 -28.23
CA LYS A 167 -4.92 -12.08 -27.63
C LYS A 167 -5.66 -10.87 -27.06
N VAL A 168 -6.99 -10.88 -27.16
CA VAL A 168 -7.85 -9.93 -26.44
C VAL A 168 -8.10 -10.48 -25.04
N THR A 169 -8.00 -9.62 -24.02
CA THR A 169 -8.23 -10.01 -22.63
C THR A 169 -9.72 -10.25 -22.40
N ILE A 170 -10.07 -11.45 -21.97
CA ILE A 170 -11.39 -11.80 -21.46
C ILE A 170 -11.23 -12.13 -19.97
N LEU A 171 -12.11 -11.59 -19.13
CA LEU A 171 -12.09 -11.86 -17.69
C LEU A 171 -13.09 -12.95 -17.33
N HIS A 172 -12.62 -13.91 -16.56
CA HIS A 172 -13.39 -15.02 -16.01
C HIS A 172 -13.46 -14.92 -14.48
N GLN A 173 -14.41 -15.67 -13.91
CA GLN A 173 -14.54 -15.83 -12.48
C GLN A 173 -13.42 -16.75 -11.96
N GLY A 174 -12.42 -16.18 -11.30
CA GLY A 174 -11.34 -16.93 -10.66
C GLY A 174 -11.59 -17.11 -9.16
N HIS A 175 -11.16 -18.26 -8.61
CA HIS A 175 -11.15 -18.49 -7.17
C HIS A 175 -10.00 -17.72 -6.50
N MET A 176 -10.27 -17.11 -5.34
CA MET A 176 -9.22 -16.72 -4.42
C MET A 176 -8.74 -17.92 -3.62
N ASN A 177 -9.65 -18.74 -3.10
CA ASN A 177 -9.32 -20.03 -2.51
C ASN A 177 -10.07 -21.14 -3.27
N PRO A 178 -9.37 -22.06 -3.94
CA PRO A 178 -9.99 -23.15 -4.70
C PRO A 178 -10.84 -24.11 -3.85
N ASP A 179 -10.53 -24.27 -2.56
CA ASP A 179 -11.28 -25.15 -1.66
C ASP A 179 -12.62 -24.55 -1.20
N LYS A 180 -12.92 -23.31 -1.61
CA LYS A 180 -14.15 -22.60 -1.24
C LYS A 180 -15.02 -22.37 -2.47
N ALA A 181 -16.33 -22.40 -2.26
CA ALA A 181 -17.30 -22.14 -3.31
C ALA A 181 -17.05 -20.79 -4.03
N LEU A 182 -17.32 -20.76 -5.33
CA LEU A 182 -17.18 -19.58 -6.19
C LEU A 182 -18.29 -18.56 -5.92
N THR A 183 -18.16 -17.81 -4.83
CA THR A 183 -19.07 -16.73 -4.44
C THR A 183 -18.38 -15.37 -4.58
N LEU A 184 -19.12 -14.26 -4.60
CA LEU A 184 -18.54 -12.91 -4.72
C LEU A 184 -17.46 -12.62 -3.67
N THR A 185 -17.56 -13.23 -2.48
CA THR A 185 -16.58 -13.06 -1.41
C THR A 185 -15.29 -13.84 -1.67
N ASN A 186 -15.35 -14.93 -2.45
CA ASN A 186 -14.21 -15.77 -2.83
C ASN A 186 -13.78 -15.62 -4.31
N MET A 187 -14.48 -14.79 -5.09
CA MET A 187 -14.26 -14.61 -6.52
C MET A 187 -13.37 -13.39 -6.80
N VAL A 188 -12.54 -13.46 -7.83
CA VAL A 188 -11.77 -12.33 -8.39
C VAL A 188 -11.81 -12.37 -9.91
N PRO A 189 -11.75 -11.22 -10.60
CA PRO A 189 -11.62 -11.20 -12.06
C PRO A 189 -10.22 -11.63 -12.47
N GLN A 190 -10.13 -12.68 -13.28
CA GLN A 190 -8.86 -13.24 -13.74
C GLN A 190 -8.92 -13.49 -15.25
N CYS A 191 -7.86 -13.19 -16.00
CA CYS A 191 -7.82 -13.51 -17.42
C CYS A 191 -7.60 -15.02 -17.65
N GLU A 192 -7.97 -15.51 -18.83
CA GLU A 192 -7.79 -16.91 -19.24
C GLU A 192 -6.35 -17.42 -19.03
N THR A 193 -5.35 -16.62 -19.40
CA THR A 193 -3.93 -16.99 -19.25
C THR A 193 -3.56 -17.18 -17.78
N CYS A 194 -3.95 -16.25 -16.90
CA CYS A 194 -3.64 -16.35 -15.48
C CYS A 194 -4.41 -17.48 -14.81
N ASN A 195 -5.69 -17.68 -15.16
CA ASN A 195 -6.50 -18.76 -14.62
C ASN A 195 -5.93 -20.13 -15.02
N ALA A 196 -5.50 -20.29 -16.28
CA ALA A 196 -4.86 -21.50 -16.75
C ALA A 196 -3.45 -21.73 -16.15
N PHE A 197 -2.72 -20.65 -15.87
CA PHE A 197 -1.38 -20.74 -15.30
C PHE A 197 -1.41 -21.12 -13.81
N TYR A 198 -2.22 -20.43 -13.01
CA TYR A 198 -2.27 -20.65 -11.56
C TYR A 198 -3.21 -21.78 -11.15
N LYS A 199 -4.26 -22.06 -11.94
CA LYS A 199 -5.27 -23.09 -11.67
C LYS A 199 -5.74 -23.04 -10.22
N ASP A 200 -5.93 -24.21 -9.63
CA ASP A 200 -6.32 -24.39 -8.23
C ASP A 200 -5.11 -24.65 -7.31
N GLU A 201 -3.93 -24.13 -7.67
CA GLU A 201 -2.68 -24.44 -6.95
C GLU A 201 -2.29 -23.40 -5.90
N TYR A 202 -2.92 -22.23 -5.92
CA TYR A 202 -2.58 -21.11 -5.05
C TYR A 202 -3.83 -20.49 -4.42
N VAL A 203 -3.65 -19.99 -3.21
CA VAL A 203 -4.63 -19.13 -2.54
C VAL A 203 -4.20 -17.68 -2.69
N PHE A 204 -5.10 -16.82 -3.16
CA PHE A 204 -4.87 -15.38 -3.36
C PHE A 204 -5.55 -14.52 -2.29
N ASP A 205 -4.99 -13.33 -2.06
CA ASP A 205 -5.74 -12.21 -1.47
C ASP A 205 -6.61 -11.46 -2.51
N GLU A 206 -7.40 -10.49 -2.07
CA GLU A 206 -8.24 -9.64 -2.94
C GLU A 206 -7.42 -8.76 -3.92
N SER A 207 -6.11 -8.70 -3.74
CA SER A 207 -5.18 -8.03 -4.64
C SER A 207 -4.47 -9.01 -5.59
N GLY A 208 -4.82 -10.29 -5.58
CA GLY A 208 -4.26 -11.31 -6.46
C GLY A 208 -2.87 -11.79 -6.05
N ARG A 209 -2.43 -11.50 -4.82
CA ARG A 209 -1.14 -11.95 -4.29
C ARG A 209 -1.28 -13.34 -3.69
N VAL A 210 -0.32 -14.22 -3.99
CA VAL A 210 -0.26 -15.56 -3.40
C VAL A 210 -0.05 -15.44 -1.89
N LYS A 211 -0.93 -16.08 -1.12
CA LYS A 211 -0.86 -16.20 0.33
C LYS A 211 -0.48 -17.61 0.79
N ALA A 212 -0.82 -18.62 0.00
CA ALA A 212 -0.52 -20.02 0.30
C ALA A 212 -0.54 -20.85 -1.00
N ILE A 213 0.01 -22.06 -0.93
CA ILE A 213 -0.28 -23.13 -1.89
C ILE A 213 -1.60 -23.80 -1.50
N ALA A 214 -2.45 -24.09 -2.47
CA ALA A 214 -3.73 -24.77 -2.26
C ALA A 214 -3.59 -26.30 -2.40
N ASN A 215 -2.58 -26.77 -3.15
CA ASN A 215 -2.28 -28.19 -3.29
C ASN A 215 -0.77 -28.44 -3.43
N THR A 216 -0.38 -29.71 -3.52
CA THR A 216 1.03 -30.14 -3.57
C THR A 216 1.72 -29.91 -4.91
N GLY A 217 0.98 -29.58 -5.98
CA GLY A 217 1.49 -29.41 -7.34
C GLY A 217 2.71 -28.50 -7.45
N PRO A 218 2.69 -27.27 -6.89
CA PRO A 218 3.85 -26.37 -6.87
C PRO A 218 5.09 -26.97 -6.20
N VAL A 219 4.91 -27.72 -5.10
CA VAL A 219 6.02 -28.38 -4.37
C VAL A 219 6.59 -29.51 -5.20
N LEU A 220 5.73 -30.35 -5.79
CA LEU A 220 6.15 -31.49 -6.61
C LEU A 220 6.92 -31.09 -7.87
N ARG A 221 6.68 -29.87 -8.39
CA ARG A 221 7.43 -29.31 -9.54
C ARG A 221 8.65 -28.48 -9.14
N ALA A 222 8.90 -28.29 -7.84
CA ALA A 222 10.07 -27.55 -7.39
C ALA A 222 11.37 -28.33 -7.67
N ALA A 223 12.52 -27.66 -7.54
CA ALA A 223 13.82 -28.33 -7.61
C ALA A 223 13.98 -29.30 -6.43
N GLU A 224 14.76 -30.38 -6.61
CA GLU A 224 14.92 -31.44 -5.58
C GLU A 224 15.39 -30.90 -4.22
N HIS A 225 16.29 -29.91 -4.20
CA HIS A 225 16.74 -29.31 -2.95
C HIS A 225 15.61 -28.60 -2.19
N VAL A 226 14.67 -27.96 -2.90
CA VAL A 226 13.51 -27.30 -2.30
C VAL A 226 12.54 -28.34 -1.74
N LYS A 227 12.33 -29.45 -2.44
CA LYS A 227 11.51 -30.56 -1.94
C LYS A 227 12.07 -31.12 -0.64
N ALA A 228 13.39 -31.34 -0.59
CA ALA A 228 14.08 -31.82 0.60
C ALA A 228 13.99 -30.82 1.77
N GLU A 229 14.14 -29.52 1.50
CA GLU A 229 13.98 -28.46 2.50
C GLU A 229 12.56 -28.45 3.08
N VAL A 230 11.53 -28.49 2.24
CA VAL A 230 10.13 -28.55 2.68
C VAL A 230 9.86 -29.78 3.54
N LEU A 231 10.35 -30.96 3.13
CA LEU A 231 10.17 -32.19 3.90
C LEU A 231 10.80 -32.07 5.29
N ASN A 232 12.05 -31.60 5.37
CA ASN A 232 12.77 -31.43 6.64
C ASN A 232 12.06 -30.45 7.57
N GLU A 233 11.65 -29.29 7.07
CA GLU A 233 10.90 -28.28 7.82
C GLU A 233 9.56 -28.82 8.36
N LEU A 234 8.85 -29.62 7.57
CA LEU A 234 7.57 -30.21 7.99
C LEU A 234 7.78 -31.30 9.05
N SER A 235 8.79 -32.15 8.92
CA SER A 235 9.10 -33.18 9.92
C SER A 235 9.47 -32.57 11.27
N GLN A 236 10.33 -31.55 11.30
CA GLN A 236 10.74 -30.89 12.55
C GLN A 236 9.58 -30.23 13.30
N ARG A 237 8.57 -29.73 12.57
CA ARG A 237 7.38 -29.09 13.16
C ARG A 237 6.33 -30.08 13.66
N GLN A 238 6.43 -31.36 13.29
CA GLN A 238 5.54 -32.40 13.81
C GLN A 238 6.07 -33.01 15.12
N GLU A 239 7.35 -32.84 15.41
CA GLU A 239 8.03 -33.38 16.59
C GLU A 239 8.11 -32.40 17.78
N GLY A 240 7.68 -31.14 17.61
CA GLY A 240 7.65 -30.09 18.64
C GLY A 240 6.27 -29.54 18.90
#